data_AF-A0A8S4GX94-F1
#
_entry.id   AF-A0A8S4GX94-F1
#
_cell.length_a   1.000
_cell.length_b   1.000
_cell.length_c   1.000
_cell.angle_alpha   90.00
_cell.angle_beta   90.00
_cell.angle_gamma   90.00
#
_symmetry.space_group_name_H-M   'P 1'
#
loop_
_entity.id
_entity.type
_entity.pdbx_description
1 polymer ?
#
loop_
_entity_poly.entity_id
_entity_poly.type
_entity_poly.pdbx_seq_one_letter_code
_entity_poly.pdbx_strand_id
1 'polypeptide(L)'
;MPSKPSSKAEQPAEAPEVTETAPVEEQNDVSADVEDLNRTMSSMKIEDLVKQDPKFIERAINGLDKMMDNITKRRKDREMQIQRDNHTIEGLDKEISMYEEKLGKVKASLAEKQAERNRLAAELATCTGSISSTVHNAESAFAKARLLNRKIARQTASDRLAESRGFDATVPTSVLVKTRGTVTRPPPQAGSSRGSSRAPSVAGA
;
A
#
# COMPACT_ATOMS: atom_id res chain seq x y z
N MET A 1 -8.13 27.29 -18.44
CA MET A 1 -7.15 27.42 -17.34
C MET A 1 -6.59 26.03 -17.05
N PRO A 2 -5.48 25.59 -17.68
CA PRO A 2 -4.88 24.30 -17.36
C PRO A 2 -3.87 24.46 -16.22
N SER A 3 -4.21 23.92 -15.05
CA SER A 3 -3.31 23.85 -13.90
C SER A 3 -2.30 22.72 -14.10
N LYS A 4 -1.03 23.08 -14.30
CA LYS A 4 0.12 22.17 -14.26
C LYS A 4 0.24 21.51 -12.88
N PRO A 5 0.49 20.20 -12.77
CA PRO A 5 1.09 19.64 -11.56
C PRO A 5 2.61 19.86 -11.62
N SER A 6 3.10 20.51 -10.56
CA SER A 6 4.52 20.76 -10.28
C SER A 6 5.25 19.44 -10.03
N SER A 7 6.12 19.06 -10.95
CA SER A 7 7.10 17.98 -10.76
C SER A 7 8.20 18.47 -9.83
N LYS A 8 8.02 18.28 -8.52
CA LYS A 8 9.11 18.42 -7.57
C LYS A 8 9.89 17.11 -7.60
N ALA A 9 10.93 17.08 -8.42
CA ALA A 9 11.92 16.01 -8.43
C ALA A 9 12.62 16.01 -7.06
N GLU A 10 12.28 15.03 -6.25
CA GLU A 10 12.92 14.76 -4.97
C GLU A 10 14.27 14.10 -5.30
N GLN A 11 15.35 14.83 -5.01
CA GLN A 11 16.72 14.39 -5.19
C GLN A 11 16.94 13.08 -4.41
N PRO A 12 17.70 12.12 -4.98
CA PRO A 12 18.09 10.93 -4.22
C PRO A 12 18.97 11.38 -3.04
N ALA A 13 18.54 11.02 -1.83
CA ALA A 13 19.34 11.18 -0.63
C ALA A 13 20.68 10.43 -0.83
N GLU A 14 21.73 11.23 -0.90
CA GLU A 14 23.12 10.83 -0.89
C GLU A 14 23.34 9.90 0.31
N ALA A 15 23.76 8.67 0.03
CA ALA A 15 24.09 7.71 1.06
C ALA A 15 25.16 8.32 1.99
N PRO A 16 25.07 8.17 3.32
CA PRO A 16 26.14 8.60 4.19
C PRO A 16 27.39 7.82 3.79
N GLU A 17 28.35 8.56 3.25
CA GLU A 17 29.70 8.14 2.96
C GLU A 17 30.24 7.48 4.23
N VAL A 18 30.36 6.14 4.18
CA VAL A 18 31.05 5.38 5.21
C VAL A 18 32.49 5.86 5.12
N THR A 19 32.86 6.82 5.97
CA THR A 19 34.25 7.16 6.20
C THR A 19 34.91 5.92 6.77
N GLU A 20 35.45 5.13 5.87
CA GLU A 20 36.38 4.04 6.10
C GLU A 20 37.48 4.62 6.99
N THR A 21 37.35 4.41 8.31
CA THR A 21 38.40 4.73 9.26
C THR A 21 39.58 3.86 8.86
N ALA A 22 40.55 4.50 8.20
CA ALA A 22 41.76 3.86 7.71
C ALA A 22 42.33 2.92 8.78
N PRO A 23 42.80 1.72 8.40
CA PRO A 23 43.51 0.86 9.34
C PRO A 23 44.68 1.67 9.89
N VAL A 24 44.76 1.77 11.21
CA VAL A 24 45.92 2.33 11.92
C VAL A 24 47.14 1.58 11.38
N GLU A 25 47.94 2.24 10.54
CA GLU A 25 49.21 1.71 10.07
C GLU A 25 50.00 1.28 11.30
N GLU A 26 50.24 -0.03 11.38
CA GLU A 26 50.95 -0.67 12.47
C GLU A 26 52.44 -0.28 12.35
N GLN A 27 52.78 0.94 12.76
CA GLN A 27 54.17 1.33 12.97
C GLN A 27 54.69 0.52 14.15
N ASN A 28 55.34 -0.60 13.84
CA ASN A 28 56.12 -1.39 14.78
C ASN A 28 57.35 -0.58 15.20
N ASP A 29 57.14 0.35 16.13
CA ASP A 29 58.19 1.18 16.72
C ASP A 29 58.98 0.36 17.78
N VAL A 30 59.53 -0.78 17.35
CA VAL A 30 60.47 -1.57 18.15
C VAL A 30 61.84 -0.97 17.88
N SER A 31 62.45 -0.35 18.90
CA SER A 31 63.78 0.25 18.73
C SER A 31 64.79 -0.81 18.28
N ALA A 32 65.65 -0.47 17.31
CA ALA A 32 66.68 -1.38 16.75
C ALA A 32 67.50 -2.11 17.83
N ASP A 33 67.78 -1.43 18.95
CA ASP A 33 68.48 -2.01 20.11
C ASP A 33 67.78 -3.23 20.72
N VAL A 34 66.44 -3.28 20.68
CA VAL A 34 65.64 -4.38 21.24
C VAL A 34 65.59 -5.56 20.28
N GLU A 35 65.60 -5.31 18.96
CA GLU A 35 65.65 -6.37 17.93
C GLU A 35 67.01 -7.07 17.90
N ASP A 36 68.10 -6.31 18.00
CA ASP A 36 69.47 -6.84 18.05
C ASP A 36 69.72 -7.64 19.35
N LEU A 37 69.16 -7.17 20.48
CA LEU A 37 69.22 -7.89 21.73
C LEU A 37 68.41 -9.19 21.70
N ASN A 38 67.22 -9.17 21.07
CA ASN A 38 66.38 -10.35 20.92
C ASN A 38 67.03 -11.42 20.00
N ARG A 39 67.73 -10.99 18.94
CA ARG A 39 68.53 -11.90 18.08
C ARG A 39 69.70 -12.53 18.82
N THR A 40 70.46 -11.75 19.59
CA THR A 40 71.62 -12.24 20.34
C THR A 40 71.21 -13.20 21.46
N MET A 41 70.16 -12.87 22.23
CA MET A 41 69.57 -13.76 23.25
C MET A 41 69.08 -15.10 22.69
N SER A 42 68.56 -15.11 21.46
CA SER A 42 68.06 -16.33 20.82
C SER A 42 69.17 -17.29 20.35
N SER A 43 70.43 -16.83 20.31
CA SER A 43 71.54 -17.54 19.65
C SER A 43 72.61 -18.10 20.60
N MET A 44 72.66 -17.65 21.85
CA MET A 44 73.72 -17.99 22.80
C MET A 44 73.18 -18.33 24.20
N LYS A 45 73.94 -19.11 24.98
CA LYS A 45 73.62 -19.39 26.38
C LYS A 45 73.89 -18.16 27.23
N ILE A 46 73.03 -17.92 28.23
CA ILE A 46 73.11 -16.75 29.12
C ILE A 46 74.49 -16.65 29.81
N GLU A 47 75.05 -17.79 30.22
CA GLU A 47 76.37 -17.83 30.88
C GLU A 47 77.51 -17.33 29.97
N ASP A 48 77.41 -17.56 28.65
CA ASP A 48 78.41 -17.12 27.68
C ASP A 48 78.20 -15.65 27.29
N LEU A 49 76.95 -15.19 27.24
CA LEU A 49 76.57 -13.80 27.01
C LEU A 49 77.03 -12.88 28.14
N VAL A 50 76.90 -13.31 29.40
CA VAL A 50 77.32 -12.54 30.58
C VAL A 50 78.85 -12.50 30.72
N LYS A 51 79.55 -13.54 30.27
CA LYS A 51 81.03 -13.54 30.21
C LYS A 51 81.57 -12.60 29.13
N GLN A 52 80.88 -12.45 28.00
CA GLN A 52 81.28 -11.56 26.91
C GLN A 52 80.87 -10.10 27.14
N ASP A 53 79.70 -9.84 27.72
CA ASP A 53 79.23 -8.51 28.08
C ASP A 53 78.77 -8.48 29.56
N PRO A 54 79.58 -7.93 30.48
CA PRO A 54 79.21 -7.81 31.90
C PRO A 54 77.96 -6.95 32.14
N LYS A 55 77.59 -6.06 31.20
CA LYS A 55 76.40 -5.21 31.25
C LYS A 55 75.22 -5.80 30.49
N PHE A 56 75.33 -7.04 30.02
CA PHE A 56 74.29 -7.71 29.24
C PHE A 56 72.95 -7.77 29.97
N ILE A 57 72.95 -8.14 31.26
CA ILE A 57 71.72 -8.25 32.06
C ILE A 57 71.04 -6.88 32.21
N GLU A 58 71.82 -5.82 32.46
CA GLU A 58 71.30 -4.46 32.56
C GLU A 58 70.67 -4.01 31.23
N ARG A 59 71.31 -4.33 30.09
CA ARG A 59 70.76 -4.05 28.77
C ARG A 59 69.49 -4.86 28.47
N ALA A 60 69.44 -6.13 28.89
CA ALA A 60 68.29 -7.00 28.74
C ALA A 60 67.08 -6.51 29.54
N ILE A 61 67.30 -6.08 30.79
CA ILE A 61 66.26 -5.48 31.62
C ILE A 61 65.73 -4.20 30.98
N ASN A 62 66.61 -3.28 30.55
CA ASN A 62 66.20 -2.05 29.87
C ASN A 62 65.44 -2.33 28.55
N GLY A 63 65.79 -3.39 27.83
CA GLY A 63 65.09 -3.82 26.62
C GLY A 63 63.70 -4.36 26.90
N LEU A 64 63.54 -5.13 27.99
CA LEU A 64 62.24 -5.63 28.45
C LEU A 64 61.33 -4.50 28.92
N ASP A 65 61.86 -3.51 29.64
CA ASP A 65 61.08 -2.34 30.09
C ASP A 65 60.54 -1.54 28.90
N LYS A 66 61.39 -1.25 27.90
CA LYS A 66 60.95 -0.62 26.64
C LYS A 66 59.87 -1.43 25.93
N MET A 67 60.00 -2.76 25.90
CA MET A 67 59.00 -3.63 25.29
C MET A 67 57.68 -3.61 26.08
N MET A 68 57.75 -3.59 27.41
CA MET A 68 56.58 -3.50 28.29
C MET A 68 55.85 -2.17 28.14
N ASP A 69 56.58 -1.06 28.05
CA ASP A 69 56.02 0.27 27.78
C ASP A 69 55.31 0.32 26.43
N ASN A 70 55.93 -0.23 25.39
CA ASN A 70 55.33 -0.33 24.06
C ASN A 70 54.06 -1.19 24.06
N ILE A 71 54.07 -2.33 24.74
CA ILE A 71 52.88 -3.20 24.89
C ILE A 71 51.78 -2.46 25.65
N THR A 72 52.13 -1.74 26.71
CA THR A 72 51.19 -0.99 27.55
C THR A 72 50.55 0.15 26.77
N LYS A 73 51.34 0.89 25.99
CA LYS A 73 50.86 1.94 25.09
C LYS A 73 49.91 1.38 24.04
N ARG A 74 50.31 0.33 23.32
CA ARG A 74 49.44 -0.35 22.33
C ARG A 74 48.13 -0.85 22.94
N ARG A 75 48.21 -1.43 24.15
CA ARG A 75 47.01 -1.89 24.87
C ARG A 75 46.07 -0.71 25.16
N LYS A 76 46.59 0.41 25.63
CA LYS A 76 45.82 1.62 25.92
C LYS A 76 45.20 2.22 24.65
N ASP A 77 45.95 2.25 23.55
CA ASP A 77 45.47 2.77 22.27
C ASP A 77 44.33 1.91 21.71
N ARG A 78 44.47 0.58 21.77
CA ARG A 78 43.39 -0.36 21.39
C ARG A 78 42.17 -0.24 22.30
N GLU A 79 42.36 -0.08 23.61
CA GLU A 79 41.26 0.13 24.56
C GLU A 79 40.49 1.41 24.22
N MET A 80 41.18 2.51 23.93
CA MET A 80 40.54 3.75 23.49
C MET A 80 39.81 3.58 22.14
N GLN A 81 40.37 2.78 21.22
CA GLN A 81 39.71 2.48 19.95
C GLN A 81 38.40 1.70 20.19
N ILE A 82 38.43 0.64 20.99
CA ILE A 82 37.24 -0.17 21.33
C ILE A 82 36.15 0.71 21.95
N GLN A 83 36.53 1.66 22.82
CA GLN A 83 35.56 2.59 23.42
C GLN A 83 34.90 3.51 22.37
N ARG A 84 35.67 4.01 21.38
CA ARG A 84 35.11 4.80 20.28
C ARG A 84 34.20 3.97 19.37
N ASP A 85 34.61 2.75 19.07
CA ASP A 85 33.82 1.83 18.23
C ASP A 85 32.51 1.47 18.93
N ASN A 86 32.55 1.16 20.23
CA ASN A 86 31.34 0.91 21.02
C ASN A 86 30.38 2.09 20.99
N HIS A 87 30.88 3.32 21.16
CA HIS A 87 30.03 4.51 21.08
C HIS A 87 29.39 4.68 19.69
N THR A 88 30.16 4.37 18.64
CA THR A 88 29.67 4.43 17.26
C THR A 88 28.60 3.37 17.00
N ILE A 89 28.81 2.13 17.46
CA ILE A 89 27.85 1.03 17.37
C ILE A 89 26.55 1.38 18.10
N GLU A 90 26.63 1.93 19.31
CA GLU A 90 25.45 2.38 20.06
C GLU A 90 24.66 3.48 19.31
N GLY A 91 25.35 4.35 18.57
CA GLY A 91 24.72 5.35 17.71
C GLY A 91 23.97 4.71 16.54
N LEU A 92 24.62 3.78 15.86
CA LEU A 92 24.03 3.02 14.74
C LEU A 92 22.83 2.19 15.19
N ASP A 93 22.91 1.52 16.33
CA ASP A 93 21.79 0.72 16.88
C ASP A 93 20.56 1.58 17.15
N LYS A 94 20.74 2.80 17.66
CA LYS A 94 19.64 3.76 17.86
C LYS A 94 19.03 4.18 16.53
N GLU A 95 19.86 4.47 15.53
CA GLU A 95 19.40 4.86 14.20
C GLU A 95 18.64 3.73 13.50
N ILE A 96 19.16 2.50 13.55
CA ILE A 96 18.50 1.30 13.04
C ILE A 96 17.14 1.12 13.70
N SER A 97 17.07 1.21 15.03
CA SER A 97 15.82 1.08 15.78
C SER A 97 14.77 2.12 15.34
N MET A 98 15.17 3.37 15.11
CA MET A 98 14.27 4.40 14.59
C MET A 98 13.75 4.08 13.17
N TYR A 99 14.60 3.55 12.30
CA TYR A 99 14.18 3.18 10.94
C TYR A 99 13.27 1.95 10.92
N GLU A 100 13.49 0.98 11.81
CA GLU A 100 12.60 -0.18 11.96
C GLU A 100 11.19 0.24 12.38
N GLU A 101 11.08 1.18 13.32
CA GLU A 101 9.78 1.73 13.75
C GLU A 101 9.08 2.47 12.60
N LYS A 102 9.81 3.33 11.88
CA LYS A 102 9.28 4.05 10.70
C LYS A 102 8.81 3.07 9.62
N LEU A 103 9.60 2.03 9.35
CA LEU A 103 9.25 0.99 8.39
C LEU A 103 7.99 0.24 8.82
N GLY A 104 7.85 -0.06 10.11
CA GLY A 104 6.64 -0.65 10.68
C GLY A 104 5.40 0.22 10.44
N LYS A 105 5.49 1.52 10.70
CA LYS A 105 4.40 2.49 10.46
C LYS A 105 4.02 2.55 8.98
N VAL A 106 5.00 2.60 8.08
CA VAL A 106 4.74 2.64 6.62
C VAL A 106 4.08 1.35 6.14
N LYS A 107 4.54 0.18 6.60
CA LYS A 107 3.92 -1.11 6.27
C LYS A 107 2.47 -1.19 6.74
N ALA A 108 2.18 -0.72 7.96
CA ALA A 108 0.82 -0.68 8.49
C ALA A 108 -0.08 0.24 7.64
N SER A 109 0.39 1.46 7.33
CA SER A 109 -0.36 2.41 6.49
C SER A 109 -0.60 1.87 5.08
N LEU A 110 0.39 1.20 4.49
CA LEU A 110 0.24 0.57 3.18
C LEU A 110 -0.81 -0.55 3.20
N ALA A 111 -0.82 -1.38 4.24
CA ALA A 111 -1.82 -2.43 4.41
C ALA A 111 -3.23 -1.84 4.57
N GLU A 112 -3.39 -0.78 5.35
CA GLU A 112 -4.65 -0.04 5.50
C GLU A 112 -5.15 0.53 4.16
N LYS A 113 -4.27 1.22 3.42
CA LYS A 113 -4.63 1.77 2.10
C LYS A 113 -4.92 0.69 1.06
N GLN A 114 -4.29 -0.48 1.16
CA GLN A 114 -4.63 -1.62 0.32
C GLN A 114 -6.02 -2.17 0.67
N ALA A 115 -6.37 -2.26 1.95
CA ALA A 115 -7.69 -2.68 2.39
C ALA A 115 -8.79 -1.69 1.96
N GLU A 116 -8.55 -0.38 2.12
CA GLU A 116 -9.45 0.67 1.62
C GLU A 116 -9.67 0.55 0.11
N ARG A 117 -8.61 0.36 -0.67
CA ARG A 117 -8.69 0.20 -2.13
C ARG A 117 -9.53 -1.02 -2.51
N ASN A 118 -9.31 -2.15 -1.86
CA ASN A 118 -10.07 -3.38 -2.12
C ASN A 118 -11.56 -3.20 -1.79
N ARG A 119 -11.85 -2.51 -0.68
CA ARG A 119 -13.22 -2.15 -0.30
C ARG A 119 -13.89 -1.27 -1.35
N LEU A 120 -13.24 -0.18 -1.76
CA LEU A 120 -13.77 0.73 -2.79
C LEU A 120 -13.96 0.01 -4.14
N ALA A 121 -13.06 -0.89 -4.51
CA ALA A 121 -13.21 -1.70 -5.71
C ALA A 121 -14.46 -2.59 -5.66
N ALA A 122 -14.76 -3.20 -4.50
CA ALA A 122 -15.97 -4.00 -4.31
C ALA A 122 -17.25 -3.13 -4.33
N GLU A 123 -17.22 -1.95 -3.72
CA GLU A 123 -18.33 -1.00 -3.75
C GLU A 123 -18.61 -0.52 -5.19
N LEU A 124 -17.57 -0.21 -5.97
CA LEU A 124 -17.69 0.17 -7.37
C LEU A 124 -18.24 -0.95 -8.24
N ALA A 125 -17.79 -2.19 -8.04
CA ALA A 125 -18.33 -3.36 -8.76
C ALA A 125 -19.83 -3.53 -8.48
N THR A 126 -20.23 -3.39 -7.22
CA THR A 126 -21.64 -3.48 -6.80
C THR A 126 -22.49 -2.36 -7.40
N CYS A 127 -21.98 -1.12 -7.39
CA CYS A 127 -22.64 0.03 -7.99
C CYS A 127 -22.81 -0.15 -9.51
N THR A 128 -21.74 -0.59 -10.20
CA THR A 128 -21.76 -0.85 -11.65
C THR A 128 -22.79 -1.93 -12.01
N GLY A 129 -22.86 -3.01 -11.23
CA GLY A 129 -23.87 -4.06 -11.39
C GLY A 129 -25.30 -3.55 -11.19
N SER A 130 -25.49 -2.72 -10.16
CA SER A 130 -26.79 -2.10 -9.87
C SER A 130 -27.23 -1.16 -11.00
N ILE A 131 -26.34 -0.30 -11.49
CA ILE A 131 -26.60 0.59 -12.62
C ILE A 131 -27.00 -0.23 -13.85
N SER A 132 -26.22 -1.25 -14.20
CA SER A 132 -26.51 -2.13 -15.35
C SER A 132 -27.90 -2.77 -15.24
N SER A 133 -28.27 -3.26 -14.06
CA SER A 133 -29.60 -3.81 -13.80
C SER A 133 -30.71 -2.76 -13.95
N THR A 134 -30.52 -1.55 -13.40
CA THR A 134 -31.50 -0.47 -13.52
C THR A 134 -31.70 -0.01 -14.96
N VAL A 135 -30.63 0.07 -15.76
CA VAL A 135 -30.70 0.40 -17.18
C VAL A 135 -31.50 -0.65 -17.94
N HIS A 136 -31.19 -1.94 -17.75
CA HIS A 136 -31.93 -3.03 -18.38
C HIS A 136 -33.43 -3.03 -17.99
N ASN A 137 -33.73 -2.77 -16.72
CA ASN A 137 -35.11 -2.67 -16.24
C ASN A 137 -35.85 -1.48 -16.86
N ALA A 138 -35.18 -0.33 -16.98
CA ALA A 138 -35.72 0.86 -17.63
C ALA A 138 -36.01 0.60 -19.12
N GLU A 139 -35.07 -0.02 -19.85
CA GLU A 139 -35.26 -0.39 -21.26
C GLU A 139 -36.46 -1.31 -21.46
N SER A 140 -36.60 -2.34 -20.62
CA SER A 140 -37.75 -3.26 -20.63
C SER A 140 -39.07 -2.52 -20.34
N ALA A 141 -39.07 -1.60 -19.37
CA ALA A 141 -40.23 -0.78 -19.05
C ALA A 141 -40.60 0.16 -20.21
N PHE A 142 -39.63 0.81 -20.85
CA PHE A 142 -39.86 1.65 -22.02
C PHE A 142 -40.43 0.86 -23.20
N ALA A 143 -39.94 -0.35 -23.44
CA ALA A 143 -40.48 -1.23 -24.48
C ALA A 143 -41.97 -1.57 -24.21
N LYS A 144 -42.31 -1.93 -22.97
CA LYS A 144 -43.70 -2.19 -22.55
C LYS A 144 -44.59 -0.95 -22.69
N ALA A 145 -44.11 0.21 -22.22
CA ALA A 145 -44.84 1.48 -22.32
C ALA A 145 -45.12 1.85 -23.79
N ARG A 146 -44.16 1.67 -24.69
CA ARG A 146 -44.35 1.89 -26.14
C ARG A 146 -45.43 0.99 -26.73
N LEU A 147 -45.45 -0.29 -26.37
CA LEU A 147 -46.49 -1.23 -26.82
C LEU A 147 -47.87 -0.84 -26.30
N LEU A 148 -47.98 -0.46 -25.03
CA LEU A 148 -49.22 0.01 -24.43
C LEU A 148 -49.70 1.30 -25.09
N ASN A 149 -48.83 2.30 -25.30
CA ASN A 149 -49.18 3.52 -26.01
C ASN A 149 -49.71 3.25 -27.42
N ARG A 150 -49.11 2.30 -28.17
CA ARG A 150 -49.61 1.88 -29.48
C ARG A 150 -50.97 1.18 -29.38
N LYS A 151 -51.23 0.40 -28.33
CA LYS A 151 -52.54 -0.24 -28.10
C LYS A 151 -53.60 0.81 -27.79
N ILE A 152 -53.32 1.72 -26.85
CA ILE A 152 -54.21 2.82 -26.47
C ILE A 152 -54.50 3.69 -27.69
N ALA A 153 -53.50 4.13 -28.44
CA ALA A 153 -53.70 4.96 -29.63
C ALA A 153 -54.62 4.28 -30.67
N ARG A 154 -54.44 2.97 -30.90
CA ARG A 154 -55.33 2.19 -31.79
C ARG A 154 -56.74 2.08 -31.23
N GLN A 155 -56.87 1.82 -29.93
CA GLN A 155 -58.16 1.72 -29.26
C GLN A 155 -58.90 3.06 -29.30
N THR A 156 -58.26 4.16 -28.91
CA THR A 156 -58.84 5.51 -28.99
C THR A 156 -59.23 5.90 -30.41
N ALA A 157 -58.45 5.53 -31.43
CA ALA A 157 -58.84 5.75 -32.82
C ALA A 157 -60.07 4.91 -33.21
N SER A 158 -60.13 3.65 -32.78
CA SER A 158 -61.29 2.77 -32.97
C SER A 158 -62.55 3.32 -32.29
N ASP A 159 -62.42 3.76 -31.04
CA ASP A 159 -63.52 4.32 -30.24
C ASP A 159 -64.06 5.60 -30.89
N ARG A 160 -63.19 6.53 -31.32
CA ARG A 160 -63.58 7.74 -32.06
C ARG A 160 -64.29 7.44 -33.37
N LEU A 161 -63.85 6.41 -34.10
CA LEU A 161 -64.53 5.99 -35.33
C LEU A 161 -65.91 5.39 -35.03
N ALA A 162 -66.03 4.58 -33.98
CA ALA A 162 -67.31 4.05 -33.54
C ALA A 162 -68.29 5.17 -33.11
N GLU A 163 -67.80 6.15 -32.34
CA GLU A 163 -68.56 7.35 -31.96
C GLU A 163 -69.05 8.13 -33.20
N SER A 164 -68.16 8.35 -34.18
CA SER A 164 -68.52 9.07 -35.41
C SER A 164 -69.53 8.34 -36.30
N ARG A 165 -69.49 7.00 -36.32
CA ARG A 165 -70.39 6.16 -37.12
C ARG A 165 -71.71 5.86 -36.40
N GLY A 166 -71.77 6.03 -35.09
CA GLY A 166 -72.90 5.67 -34.24
C GLY A 166 -73.06 4.15 -34.02
N PHE A 167 -72.09 3.34 -34.48
CA PHE A 167 -72.03 1.89 -34.24
C PHE A 167 -70.58 1.40 -34.32
N ASP A 168 -70.28 0.33 -33.60
CA ASP A 168 -68.96 -0.31 -33.58
C ASP A 168 -68.81 -1.28 -34.75
N ALA A 169 -67.74 -1.13 -35.53
CA ALA A 169 -67.43 -1.96 -36.70
C ALA A 169 -66.92 -3.37 -36.34
N THR A 170 -66.54 -3.59 -35.08
CA THR A 170 -66.13 -4.91 -34.57
C THR A 170 -67.33 -5.76 -34.14
N VAL A 171 -68.51 -5.15 -33.99
CA VAL A 171 -69.76 -5.85 -33.68
C VAL A 171 -70.35 -6.42 -34.98
N PRO A 172 -70.72 -7.72 -35.04
CA PRO A 172 -71.30 -8.31 -36.23
C PRO A 172 -72.57 -7.58 -36.68
N THR A 173 -72.71 -7.34 -37.98
CA THR A 173 -73.89 -6.65 -38.56
C THR A 173 -75.21 -7.36 -38.24
N SER A 174 -75.18 -8.67 -38.00
CA SER A 174 -76.33 -9.47 -37.55
C SER A 174 -76.90 -9.04 -36.19
N VAL A 175 -76.06 -8.46 -35.32
CA VAL A 175 -76.46 -7.93 -34.01
C VAL A 175 -77.02 -6.51 -34.16
N LEU A 176 -76.40 -5.68 -35.01
CA LEU A 176 -76.82 -4.29 -35.28
C LEU A 176 -78.19 -4.20 -35.98
N VAL A 177 -78.51 -5.17 -36.85
CA VAL A 177 -79.80 -5.20 -37.58
C VAL A 177 -80.95 -5.64 -36.67
N LYS A 178 -80.69 -6.52 -35.69
CA LYS A 178 -81.69 -7.00 -34.72
C LYS A 178 -82.11 -5.95 -33.68
N THR A 179 -81.29 -4.93 -33.44
CA THR A 179 -81.52 -3.89 -32.42
C THR A 179 -82.06 -2.56 -32.98
N ARG A 180 -82.53 -2.50 -34.23
CA ARG A 180 -83.33 -1.38 -34.77
C ARG A 180 -84.67 -1.27 -34.01
N GLY A 181 -84.62 -0.74 -32.79
CA GLY A 181 -85.76 -0.54 -31.91
C GLY A 181 -85.40 0.09 -30.57
N THR A 182 -84.19 -0.10 -30.04
CA THR A 182 -83.79 0.50 -28.76
C THR A 182 -82.30 0.85 -28.75
N VAL A 183 -81.98 2.11 -29.08
CA VAL A 183 -80.68 2.70 -28.77
C VAL A 183 -80.69 3.07 -27.29
N THR A 184 -80.31 2.13 -26.42
CA THR A 184 -79.86 2.47 -25.07
C THR A 184 -78.40 2.88 -25.14
N ARG A 185 -78.18 4.19 -25.04
CA ARG A 185 -76.89 4.83 -24.72
C ARG A 185 -76.17 4.01 -23.62
N PRO A 186 -74.94 3.51 -23.82
CA PRO A 186 -74.18 2.96 -22.71
C PRO A 186 -73.85 4.10 -21.73
N PRO A 187 -74.04 3.93 -20.41
CA PRO A 187 -73.67 4.95 -19.45
C PRO A 187 -72.16 5.20 -19.47
N PRO A 188 -71.70 6.40 -19.11
CA PRO A 188 -70.27 6.68 -18.97
C PRO A 188 -69.70 5.69 -17.94
N GLN A 189 -68.73 4.88 -18.33
CA GLN A 189 -68.03 4.02 -17.39
C GLN A 189 -67.32 4.90 -16.36
N ALA A 190 -67.89 4.93 -15.16
CA ALA A 190 -67.30 5.53 -13.98
C ALA A 190 -65.91 4.93 -13.75
N GLY A 191 -64.96 5.80 -13.40
CA GLY A 191 -63.57 5.44 -13.13
C GLY A 191 -63.46 4.21 -12.23
N SER A 192 -62.79 3.17 -12.74
CA SER A 192 -62.32 2.06 -11.93
C SER A 192 -61.08 2.51 -11.16
N SER A 193 -61.32 3.22 -10.06
CA SER A 193 -60.37 3.32 -8.96
C SER A 193 -60.27 1.94 -8.30
N ARG A 194 -59.31 1.13 -8.73
CA ARG A 194 -58.74 0.06 -7.90
C ARG A 194 -57.30 0.41 -7.57
N GLY A 195 -57.18 1.39 -6.67
CA GLY A 195 -56.16 1.31 -5.64
C GLY A 195 -56.53 0.17 -4.71
N SER A 196 -55.74 -0.89 -4.72
CA SER A 196 -55.68 -1.84 -3.62
C SER A 196 -54.22 -2.06 -3.31
N SER A 197 -53.84 -1.46 -2.19
CA SER A 197 -52.59 -1.56 -1.48
C SER A 197 -52.11 -3.00 -1.35
N ARG A 198 -50.90 -3.28 -1.85
CA ARG A 198 -50.09 -4.40 -1.36
C ARG A 198 -48.75 -3.85 -0.89
N ALA A 199 -48.68 -3.58 0.40
CA ALA A 199 -47.42 -3.35 1.10
C ALA A 199 -46.59 -4.64 1.07
N PRO A 200 -45.26 -4.59 0.85
CA PRO A 200 -44.39 -5.68 1.19
C PRO A 200 -44.10 -5.63 2.70
N SER A 201 -44.59 -6.63 3.43
CA SER A 201 -44.10 -6.97 4.76
C SER A 201 -42.65 -7.44 4.63
N VAL A 202 -41.73 -6.62 5.13
CA VAL A 202 -40.37 -7.01 5.44
C VAL A 202 -40.43 -7.72 6.79
N ALA A 203 -40.26 -9.04 6.78
CA ALA A 203 -39.90 -9.80 7.97
C ALA A 203 -38.51 -10.38 7.74
N GLY A 204 -37.52 -9.64 8.23
CA GLY A 204 -36.15 -10.08 8.42
C GLY A 204 -35.74 -9.67 9.83
N ALA A 205 -35.76 -10.64 10.74
CA ALA A 205 -34.87 -10.81 11.88
C ALA A 205 -34.81 -12.32 12.15
#